data_AF-A0A1B6KKT2-F1
#
_entry.id   AF-A0A1B6KKT2-F1
#
_cell.length_a   1.000
_cell.length_b   1.000
_cell.length_c   1.000
_cell.angle_alpha   90.00
_cell.angle_beta   90.00
_cell.angle_gamma   90.00
#
_symmetry.space_group_name_H-M   'P 1'
#
loop_
_entity.id
_entity.type
_entity.pdbx_description
1 polymer ?
#
loop_
_entity_poly.entity_id
_entity_poly.type
_entity_poly.pdbx_seq_one_letter_code
_entity_poly.pdbx_strand_id
1 'polypeptide(L)'
;RMVTYISTQYDNEMVQTTNRRNQTRTLPKPIMYYNSHMKGTDRLDQMVSYYPCERKTLRWHKKIFVHFLQVVVVNSFYLYNMYNSDRLSLYDFRIRVLEELLPPKEAPLLITPTRNSMHRLSKLTKRKGNGKSVTRRCRVCYQEGKRKETVYYCAVCPDQPGLCELGCFDKYHENK
;
A
#
# COMPACT_ATOMS: atom_id res chain seq x y z
N ARG A 1 34.55 -21.24 23.34
CA ARG A 1 34.17 -21.99 22.13
C ARG A 1 35.30 -21.83 21.13
N MET A 2 35.81 -22.91 20.56
CA MET A 2 36.85 -22.86 19.52
C MET A 2 36.24 -22.33 18.22
N VAL A 3 36.96 -21.46 17.51
CA VAL A 3 36.56 -20.91 16.21
C VAL A 3 37.72 -21.13 15.24
N THR A 4 37.44 -21.85 14.16
CA THR A 4 38.38 -22.11 13.06
C THR A 4 38.11 -21.13 11.92
N TYR A 5 39.17 -20.66 11.25
CA TYR A 5 39.09 -19.74 10.12
C TYR A 5 40.19 -20.04 9.12
N ILE A 6 40.01 -19.59 7.88
CA ILE A 6 40.97 -19.73 6.79
C ILE A 6 41.15 -18.35 6.16
N SER A 7 42.38 -17.96 5.84
CA SER A 7 42.68 -16.73 5.12
C SER A 7 43.82 -16.95 4.15
N THR A 8 43.73 -16.32 2.98
CA THR A 8 44.78 -16.29 1.96
C THR A 8 45.48 -14.93 1.88
N GLN A 9 44.94 -13.91 2.55
CA GLN A 9 45.41 -12.52 2.46
C GLN A 9 46.11 -12.04 3.75
N TYR A 10 45.71 -12.58 4.90
CA TYR A 10 46.15 -12.08 6.20
C TYR A 10 46.78 -13.20 7.02
N ASP A 11 47.95 -12.89 7.61
CA ASP A 11 48.63 -13.76 8.55
C ASP A 11 47.89 -13.88 9.89
N ASN A 12 48.20 -14.92 10.66
CA ASN A 12 47.65 -15.15 12.00
C ASN A 12 48.32 -14.25 13.06
N GLU A 13 48.15 -12.94 12.89
CA GLU A 13 48.59 -11.93 13.85
C GLU A 13 47.47 -11.61 14.84
N MET A 14 47.77 -11.58 16.13
CA MET A 14 46.81 -11.22 17.16
C MET A 14 46.72 -9.70 17.30
N VAL A 15 45.55 -9.13 17.03
CA VAL A 15 45.31 -7.68 17.03
C VAL A 15 44.30 -7.33 18.13
N GLN A 16 44.55 -6.23 18.84
CA GLN A 16 43.57 -5.68 19.78
C GLN A 16 42.50 -4.89 19.02
N THR A 17 41.24 -5.21 19.25
CA THR A 17 40.09 -4.46 18.72
C THR A 17 39.16 -4.06 19.84
N THR A 18 38.51 -2.91 19.68
CA THR A 18 37.52 -2.42 20.63
C THR A 18 36.13 -2.65 20.06
N ASN A 19 35.27 -3.37 20.80
CA ASN A 19 33.88 -3.55 20.40
C ASN A 19 33.07 -2.27 20.67
N ARG A 20 31.86 -2.16 20.09
CA ARG A 20 30.88 -1.07 20.32
C ARG A 20 30.54 -0.80 21.80
N ARG A 21 30.83 -1.75 22.70
CA ARG A 21 30.66 -1.63 24.15
C ARG A 21 31.93 -1.17 24.88
N ASN A 22 32.90 -0.59 24.15
CA ASN A 22 34.22 -0.19 24.67
C ASN A 22 35.02 -1.31 25.35
N GLN A 23 34.76 -2.56 24.96
CA GLN A 23 35.51 -3.71 25.45
C GLN A 23 36.64 -4.04 24.48
N THR A 24 37.87 -3.98 24.96
CA THR A 24 39.05 -4.42 24.21
C THR A 24 39.12 -5.94 24.18
N ARG A 25 39.31 -6.51 23.00
CA ARG A 25 39.48 -7.95 22.79
C ARG A 25 40.62 -8.19 21.82
N THR A 26 41.45 -9.18 22.12
CA THR A 26 42.49 -9.63 21.21
C THR A 26 41.92 -10.73 20.32
N LEU A 27 42.00 -10.56 19.00
CA LEU A 27 41.59 -11.58 18.04
C LEU A 27 42.48 -11.59 16.79
N PRO A 28 42.56 -12.72 16.09
CA PRO A 28 43.32 -12.81 14.86
C PRO A 28 42.88 -11.76 13.84
N LYS A 29 43.86 -11.13 13.19
CA LYS A 29 43.70 -10.14 12.12
C LYS A 29 42.70 -10.59 11.04
N PRO A 30 42.70 -11.86 10.56
CA PRO A 30 41.72 -12.31 9.58
C PRO A 30 40.27 -12.23 10.09
N ILE A 31 40.05 -12.59 11.36
CA ILE A 31 38.71 -12.54 11.99
C ILE A 31 38.24 -11.09 12.15
N MET A 32 39.16 -10.17 12.46
CA MET A 32 38.84 -8.74 12.57
C MET A 32 38.29 -8.20 11.24
N TYR A 33 39.00 -8.47 10.14
CA TYR A 33 38.58 -8.04 8.80
C TYR A 33 37.31 -8.75 8.32
N TYR A 34 37.16 -10.03 8.62
CA TYR A 34 35.93 -10.76 8.35
C TYR A 34 34.74 -10.09 9.02
N ASN A 35 34.81 -9.81 10.33
CA ASN A 35 33.73 -9.20 11.09
C ASN A 35 33.39 -7.76 10.65
N SER A 36 34.34 -7.02 10.09
CA SER A 36 34.10 -5.67 9.58
C SER A 36 33.37 -5.68 8.23
N HIS A 37 33.62 -6.67 7.36
CA HIS A 37 33.07 -6.73 6.01
C HIS A 37 31.87 -7.68 5.84
N MET A 38 31.70 -8.67 6.71
CA MET A 38 30.65 -9.69 6.58
C MET A 38 29.22 -9.15 6.58
N LYS A 39 29.01 -7.96 7.16
CA LYS A 39 27.67 -7.41 7.44
C LYS A 39 26.95 -6.89 6.20
N GLY A 40 27.56 -6.96 5.01
CA GLY A 40 26.97 -6.43 3.78
C GLY A 40 25.64 -7.12 3.44
N THR A 41 25.65 -8.46 3.35
CA THR A 41 24.47 -9.26 3.00
C THR A 41 23.37 -9.13 4.04
N ASP A 42 23.71 -9.24 5.33
CA ASP A 42 22.74 -9.10 6.42
C ASP A 42 22.08 -7.73 6.45
N ARG A 43 22.83 -6.66 6.11
CA ARG A 43 22.26 -5.32 6.00
C ARG A 43 21.28 -5.22 4.85
N LEU A 44 21.62 -5.77 3.68
CA LEU A 44 20.69 -5.79 2.55
C LEU A 44 19.41 -6.54 2.91
N ASP A 45 19.52 -7.72 3.50
CA ASP A 45 18.38 -8.52 3.95
C ASP A 45 17.53 -7.77 4.97
N GLN A 46 18.16 -7.13 5.96
CA GLN A 46 17.50 -6.26 6.92
C GLN A 46 16.75 -5.11 6.22
N MET A 47 17.38 -4.44 5.27
CA MET A 47 16.75 -3.32 4.55
C MET A 47 15.54 -3.77 3.73
N VAL A 48 15.63 -4.92 3.06
CA VAL A 48 14.51 -5.51 2.30
C VAL A 48 13.37 -5.92 3.24
N SER A 49 13.69 -6.41 4.44
CA SER A 49 12.71 -6.89 5.42
C SER A 49 11.81 -5.78 6.00
N TYR A 50 12.24 -4.51 5.98
CA TYR A 50 11.45 -3.40 6.52
C TYR A 50 10.18 -3.09 5.70
N TYR A 51 10.21 -3.32 4.39
CA TYR A 51 9.09 -3.04 3.48
C TYR A 51 8.78 -4.26 2.60
N PRO A 52 8.24 -5.35 3.19
CA PRO A 52 7.96 -6.57 2.46
C PRO A 52 6.85 -6.33 1.43
N CYS A 53 7.10 -6.73 0.18
CA CYS A 53 6.14 -6.66 -0.92
C CYS A 53 5.69 -8.06 -1.38
N GLU A 54 6.21 -9.12 -0.76
CA GLU A 54 5.89 -10.49 -1.07
C GLU A 54 4.45 -10.83 -0.67
N ARG A 55 3.68 -11.40 -1.61
CA ARG A 55 2.32 -11.89 -1.36
C ARG A 55 2.30 -13.41 -1.42
N LYS A 56 1.42 -14.05 -0.62
CA LYS A 56 1.20 -15.50 -0.70
C LYS A 56 0.77 -15.87 -2.13
N THR A 57 1.57 -16.69 -2.80
CA THR A 57 1.30 -17.16 -4.16
C THR A 57 1.89 -18.56 -4.37
N LEU A 58 1.22 -19.40 -5.15
CA LEU A 58 1.72 -20.72 -5.54
C LEU A 58 2.80 -20.64 -6.64
N ARG A 59 2.96 -19.47 -7.27
CA ARG A 59 3.88 -19.27 -8.40
C ARG A 59 5.23 -18.73 -7.92
N TRP A 60 6.22 -19.61 -7.72
CA TRP A 60 7.53 -19.27 -7.15
C TRP A 60 8.31 -18.18 -7.92
N HIS A 61 8.21 -18.15 -9.27
CA HIS A 61 8.89 -17.15 -10.10
C HIS A 61 8.45 -15.71 -9.78
N LYS A 62 7.19 -15.51 -9.38
CA LYS A 62 6.69 -14.18 -8.96
C LYS A 62 7.39 -13.72 -7.68
N LYS A 63 7.71 -14.64 -6.78
CA LYS A 63 8.43 -14.31 -5.53
C LYS A 63 9.83 -13.82 -5.83
N ILE A 64 10.55 -14.51 -6.72
CA ILE A 64 11.90 -14.08 -7.16
C ILE A 64 11.85 -12.71 -7.82
N PHE A 65 10.90 -12.49 -8.73
CA PHE A 65 10.76 -11.18 -9.39
C PHE A 65 10.50 -10.04 -8.40
N VAL A 66 9.59 -10.24 -7.44
CA VAL A 66 9.29 -9.23 -6.41
C VAL A 66 10.50 -8.98 -5.52
N HIS A 67 11.21 -10.03 -5.09
CA HIS A 67 12.42 -9.89 -4.30
C HIS A 67 13.52 -9.14 -5.07
N PHE A 68 13.74 -9.49 -6.34
CA PHE A 68 14.67 -8.78 -7.21
C PHE A 68 14.35 -7.29 -7.30
N LEU A 69 13.07 -6.94 -7.48
CA LEU A 69 12.63 -5.55 -7.53
C LEU A 69 12.89 -4.82 -6.20
N GLN A 70 12.68 -5.48 -5.05
CA GLN A 70 13.02 -4.89 -3.75
C GLN A 70 14.53 -4.63 -3.61
N VAL A 71 15.38 -5.56 -4.05
CA VAL A 71 16.83 -5.40 -4.03
C VAL A 71 17.27 -4.24 -4.94
N VAL A 72 16.67 -4.12 -6.14
CA VAL A 72 16.92 -2.99 -7.05
C VAL A 72 16.58 -1.66 -6.38
N VAL A 73 15.43 -1.55 -5.72
CA VAL A 73 15.04 -0.31 -5.01
C VAL A 73 16.03 0.05 -3.89
N VAL A 74 16.48 -0.94 -3.10
CA VAL A 74 17.48 -0.69 -2.04
C VAL A 74 18.84 -0.28 -2.63
N ASN A 75 19.27 -0.90 -3.73
CA ASN A 75 20.50 -0.53 -4.41
C ASN A 75 20.42 0.90 -4.98
N SER A 76 19.32 1.26 -5.65
CA SER A 76 19.07 2.62 -6.14
C SER A 76 19.05 3.65 -5.01
N PHE A 77 18.49 3.29 -3.85
CA PHE A 77 18.53 4.13 -2.66
C PHE A 77 19.96 4.40 -2.18
N TYR A 78 20.81 3.36 -2.12
CA TYR A 78 22.22 3.52 -1.76
C TYR A 78 22.97 4.41 -2.76
N LEU A 79 22.77 4.21 -4.06
CA LEU A 79 23.35 5.05 -5.09
C LEU A 79 22.88 6.51 -4.95
N TYR A 80 21.58 6.73 -4.76
CA TYR A 80 21.04 8.07 -4.55
C TYR A 80 21.73 8.77 -3.36
N ASN A 81 21.81 8.12 -2.21
CA ASN A 81 22.44 8.69 -1.01
C ASN A 81 23.98 8.80 -1.10
N MET A 82 24.61 8.11 -2.04
CA MET A 82 26.05 8.21 -2.30
C MET A 82 26.40 9.45 -3.12
N TYR A 83 25.57 9.80 -4.11
CA TYR A 83 25.84 10.90 -5.04
C TYR A 83 25.10 12.20 -4.72
N ASN A 84 24.08 12.17 -3.87
CA ASN A 84 23.32 13.36 -3.48
C ASN A 84 23.71 13.84 -2.07
N SER A 85 23.82 15.16 -1.92
CA SER A 85 24.04 15.81 -0.61
C SER A 85 22.82 15.68 0.30
N ASP A 86 21.63 15.77 -0.28
CA ASP A 86 20.36 15.59 0.43
C ASP A 86 20.04 14.10 0.59
N ARG A 87 20.53 13.54 1.69
CA ARG A 87 20.26 12.15 2.04
C ARG A 87 18.79 11.96 2.42
N LEU A 88 18.18 10.93 1.84
CA LEU A 88 16.82 10.52 2.17
C LEU A 88 16.83 9.32 3.12
N SER A 89 15.75 9.19 3.89
CA SER A 89 15.41 7.93 4.53
C SER A 89 14.92 6.93 3.47
N LEU A 90 14.99 5.62 3.75
CA LEU A 90 14.45 4.63 2.83
C LEU A 90 12.94 4.84 2.59
N TYR A 91 12.22 5.29 3.62
CA TYR A 91 10.79 5.60 3.52
C TYR A 91 10.53 6.70 2.48
N ASP A 92 11.18 7.86 2.65
CA ASP A 92 10.95 9.02 1.78
C ASP A 92 11.39 8.74 0.35
N PHE A 93 12.51 8.02 0.19
CA PHE A 93 12.98 7.58 -1.12
C PHE A 93 11.92 6.73 -1.84
N ARG A 94 11.32 5.77 -1.14
CA ARG A 94 10.26 4.91 -1.72
C ARG A 94 9.01 5.71 -2.07
N ILE A 95 8.62 6.68 -1.24
CA ILE A 95 7.48 7.55 -1.54
C ILE A 95 7.74 8.35 -2.82
N ARG A 96 8.92 8.98 -2.95
CA ARG A 96 9.27 9.72 -4.18
C ARG A 96 9.29 8.84 -5.42
N VAL A 97 9.85 7.63 -5.32
CA VAL A 97 9.82 6.65 -6.43
C VAL A 97 8.38 6.31 -6.81
N LEU A 98 7.48 6.15 -5.83
CA LEU A 98 6.06 5.87 -6.10
C LEU A 98 5.35 7.07 -6.74
N GLU A 99 5.61 8.28 -6.26
CA GLU A 99 5.02 9.52 -6.80
C GLU A 99 5.42 9.75 -8.25
N GLU A 100 6.65 9.40 -8.63
CA GLU A 100 7.15 9.55 -10.00
C GLU A 100 6.64 8.45 -10.95
N LEU A 101 6.51 7.21 -10.44
CA LEU A 101 6.09 6.07 -11.27
C LEU A 101 4.56 5.95 -11.40
N LEU A 102 3.81 6.49 -10.46
CA LEU A 102 2.35 6.47 -10.51
C LEU A 102 1.83 7.68 -11.27
N PRO A 103 0.71 7.55 -12.00
CA PRO A 103 0.06 8.71 -12.59
C PRO A 103 -0.28 9.73 -11.50
N PRO A 104 -0.37 11.03 -11.85
CA PRO A 104 -0.85 12.05 -10.93
C PRO A 104 -2.14 11.55 -10.29
N LYS A 105 -2.31 11.72 -8.98
CA LYS A 105 -3.57 11.38 -8.30
C LYS A 105 -4.69 12.08 -9.07
N GLU A 106 -5.47 11.31 -9.83
CA GLU A 106 -6.67 11.82 -10.46
C GLU A 106 -7.52 12.41 -9.33
N ALA A 107 -7.93 13.67 -9.49
CA ALA A 107 -8.95 14.25 -8.64
C ALA A 107 -10.11 13.23 -8.56
N PRO A 108 -10.73 13.03 -7.38
CA PRO A 108 -11.69 11.96 -7.17
C PRO A 108 -12.63 11.89 -8.36
N LEU A 109 -12.56 10.77 -9.08
CA LEU A 109 -13.32 10.56 -10.32
C LEU A 109 -14.74 11.05 -10.06
N LEU A 110 -15.12 12.14 -10.74
CA LEU A 110 -16.53 12.42 -10.95
C LEU A 110 -17.00 11.19 -11.69
N ILE A 111 -17.73 10.33 -10.98
CA ILE A 111 -18.27 9.06 -11.47
C ILE A 111 -18.96 9.38 -12.80
N THR A 112 -18.25 9.17 -13.90
CA THR A 112 -18.82 9.29 -15.22
C THR A 112 -19.59 7.99 -15.40
N PRO A 113 -20.92 8.05 -15.57
CA PRO A 113 -21.73 6.85 -15.61
C PRO A 113 -21.31 6.03 -16.82
N THR A 114 -20.56 4.95 -16.59
CA THR A 114 -20.30 3.97 -17.63
C THR A 114 -21.62 3.34 -18.01
N ARG A 115 -21.84 3.22 -19.33
CA ARG A 115 -23.08 2.81 -20.01
C ARG A 115 -23.64 1.42 -19.66
N ASN A 116 -23.10 0.73 -18.66
CA ASN A 116 -23.66 -0.49 -18.05
C ASN A 116 -24.09 -0.21 -16.61
N SER A 117 -25.02 0.74 -16.46
CA SER A 117 -25.44 1.24 -15.16
C SER A 117 -26.40 0.26 -14.48
N MET A 118 -25.85 -0.68 -13.70
CA MET A 118 -26.64 -1.43 -12.74
C MET A 118 -27.33 -0.43 -11.82
N HIS A 119 -28.64 -0.27 -12.01
CA HIS A 119 -29.45 0.56 -11.15
C HIS A 119 -29.36 0.01 -9.73
N ARG A 120 -29.14 0.90 -8.76
CA ARG A 120 -29.09 0.54 -7.35
C ARG A 120 -29.77 1.61 -6.52
N LEU A 121 -30.39 1.18 -5.41
CA LEU A 121 -30.87 2.08 -4.36
C LEU A 121 -29.68 2.77 -3.68
N SER A 122 -29.67 4.09 -3.76
CA SER A 122 -28.78 4.98 -3.01
C SER A 122 -29.56 5.65 -1.87
N LYS A 123 -28.92 5.83 -0.71
CA LYS A 123 -29.53 6.46 0.47
C LYS A 123 -29.16 7.94 0.56
N LEU A 124 -30.12 8.80 0.84
CA LEU A 124 -29.90 10.21 1.17
C LEU A 124 -29.26 10.33 2.56
N THR A 125 -28.04 10.84 2.60
CA THR A 125 -27.29 11.07 3.84
C THR A 125 -27.49 12.48 4.41
N LYS A 126 -28.09 13.39 3.63
CA LYS A 126 -28.38 14.77 4.06
C LYS A 126 -29.45 14.80 5.14
N ARG A 127 -29.25 15.66 6.16
CA ARG A 127 -30.23 15.98 7.20
C ARG A 127 -30.80 17.38 6.96
N LYS A 128 -32.06 17.58 7.31
CA LYS A 128 -32.74 18.88 7.37
C LYS A 128 -32.18 19.67 8.57
N GLY A 129 -32.37 20.99 8.60
CA GLY A 129 -31.93 21.85 9.71
C GLY A 129 -32.50 21.46 11.09
N ASN A 130 -33.60 20.69 11.11
CA ASN A 130 -34.21 20.12 12.32
C ASN A 130 -33.71 18.70 12.66
N GLY A 131 -32.60 18.25 12.09
CA GLY A 131 -31.98 16.95 12.36
C GLY A 131 -32.67 15.74 11.69
N LYS A 132 -33.86 15.89 11.10
CA LYS A 132 -34.57 14.80 10.40
C LYS A 132 -33.90 14.49 9.06
N SER A 133 -33.92 13.21 8.65
CA SER A 133 -33.42 12.81 7.32
C SER A 133 -34.21 13.49 6.19
N VAL A 134 -33.49 13.86 5.12
CA VAL A 134 -34.14 14.31 3.89
C VAL A 134 -34.78 13.11 3.20
N THR A 135 -36.06 13.26 2.86
CA THR A 135 -36.89 12.23 2.24
C THR A 135 -37.40 12.71 0.88
N ARG A 136 -37.65 11.76 -0.03
CA ARG A 136 -38.34 11.97 -1.32
C ARG A 136 -39.62 11.14 -1.35
N ARG A 137 -40.63 11.62 -2.07
CA ARG A 137 -41.86 10.85 -2.32
C ARG A 137 -41.54 9.65 -3.20
N CYS A 138 -42.03 8.47 -2.84
CA CYS A 138 -41.89 7.29 -3.67
C CYS A 138 -42.72 7.43 -4.95
N ARG A 139 -42.10 7.29 -6.13
CA ARG A 139 -42.77 7.46 -7.43
C ARG A 139 -43.81 6.36 -7.67
N VAL A 140 -43.48 5.10 -7.38
CA VAL A 140 -44.39 3.95 -7.55
C VAL A 140 -45.57 4.03 -6.59
N CYS A 141 -45.34 4.30 -5.30
CA CYS A 141 -46.45 4.43 -4.34
C CYS A 141 -47.38 5.59 -4.72
N TYR A 142 -46.83 6.71 -5.21
CA TYR A 142 -47.65 7.83 -5.63
C TYR A 142 -48.54 7.50 -6.83
N GLN A 143 -48.03 6.72 -7.79
CA GLN A 143 -48.84 6.19 -8.90
C GLN A 143 -49.95 5.23 -8.43
N GLU A 144 -49.69 4.44 -7.39
CA GLU A 144 -50.69 3.58 -6.73
C GLU A 144 -51.64 4.35 -5.77
N GLY A 145 -51.59 5.70 -5.73
CA GLY A 145 -52.43 6.51 -4.84
C GLY A 145 -52.02 6.50 -3.36
N LYS A 146 -50.88 5.89 -3.02
CA LYS A 146 -50.37 5.77 -1.65
C LYS A 146 -49.36 6.88 -1.35
N ARG A 147 -49.59 7.64 -0.27
CA ARG A 147 -48.61 8.61 0.22
C ARG A 147 -47.50 7.90 1.01
N LYS A 148 -46.32 7.77 0.42
CA LYS A 148 -45.13 7.22 1.09
C LYS A 148 -43.88 8.02 0.78
N GLU A 149 -43.10 8.31 1.81
CA GLU A 149 -41.80 8.97 1.71
C GLU A 149 -40.66 8.00 2.01
N THR A 150 -39.52 8.22 1.37
CA THR A 150 -38.37 7.31 1.40
C THR A 150 -37.08 8.10 1.46
N VAL A 151 -36.08 7.57 2.16
CA VAL A 151 -34.70 8.09 2.13
C VAL A 151 -33.89 7.52 0.97
N TYR A 152 -34.48 6.64 0.16
CA TYR A 152 -33.80 5.95 -0.93
C TYR A 152 -34.22 6.49 -2.30
N TYR A 153 -33.28 6.48 -3.25
CA TYR A 153 -33.49 6.93 -4.61
C TYR A 153 -32.56 6.18 -5.58
N CYS A 154 -32.91 6.14 -6.86
CA CYS A 154 -31.99 5.62 -7.87
C CYS A 154 -31.08 6.74 -8.37
N ALA A 155 -29.76 6.65 -8.19
CA ALA A 155 -28.82 7.69 -8.66
C ALA A 155 -28.56 7.64 -10.18
N VAL A 156 -28.90 6.51 -10.80
CA VAL A 156 -28.64 6.24 -12.23
C VAL A 156 -29.74 6.81 -13.13
N CYS A 157 -31.00 6.79 -12.68
CA CYS A 157 -32.10 7.34 -13.49
C CYS A 157 -31.97 8.86 -13.63
N PRO A 158 -32.32 9.44 -14.80
CA PRO A 158 -32.23 10.89 -15.06
C PRO A 158 -32.90 11.76 -13.98
N ASP A 159 -34.09 11.35 -13.54
CA ASP A 159 -34.89 12.10 -12.56
C ASP A 159 -34.53 11.81 -11.11
N GLN A 160 -33.61 10.87 -10.88
CA GLN A 160 -33.29 10.34 -9.56
C GLN A 160 -34.52 10.07 -8.67
N PRO A 161 -35.47 9.21 -9.11
CA PRO A 161 -36.74 9.03 -8.43
C PRO A 161 -36.56 8.45 -7.03
N GLY A 162 -37.37 8.92 -6.07
CA GLY A 162 -37.49 8.28 -4.77
C GLY A 162 -38.20 6.94 -4.90
N LEU A 163 -37.64 5.90 -4.29
CA LEU A 163 -38.15 4.52 -4.39
C LEU A 163 -38.04 3.84 -3.02
N CYS A 164 -39.04 3.04 -2.67
CA CYS A 164 -38.95 2.23 -1.45
C CYS A 164 -37.91 1.12 -1.60
N GLU A 165 -37.26 0.79 -0.50
CA GLU A 165 -36.31 -0.33 -0.39
C GLU A 165 -36.95 -1.67 -0.74
N LEU A 166 -38.23 -1.85 -0.40
CA LEU A 166 -38.98 -3.08 -0.65
C LEU A 166 -39.93 -2.90 -1.84
N GLY A 167 -39.68 -3.64 -2.93
CA GLY A 167 -40.58 -3.87 -4.07
C GLY A 167 -40.81 -2.70 -5.03
N CYS A 168 -40.76 -1.45 -4.57
CA CYS A 168 -40.94 -0.30 -5.48
C CYS A 168 -39.73 -0.07 -6.39
N PHE A 169 -38.54 -0.45 -5.94
CA PHE A 169 -37.34 -0.37 -6.76
C PHE A 169 -37.42 -1.32 -7.95
N ASP A 170 -37.70 -2.60 -7.70
CA ASP A 170 -37.78 -3.63 -8.73
C ASP A 170 -38.90 -3.32 -9.72
N LYS A 171 -40.11 -3.03 -9.23
CA LYS A 171 -41.25 -2.61 -10.08
C LYS A 171 -40.95 -1.43 -11.02
N TYR A 172 -40.13 -0.48 -10.59
CA TYR A 172 -39.78 0.69 -11.41
C TYR A 172 -38.75 0.37 -12.50
N HIS A 173 -37.96 -0.69 -12.33
CA HIS A 173 -36.87 -1.09 -13.22
C HIS A 173 -37.18 -2.37 -14.01
N GLU A 174 -38.23 -3.12 -13.68
CA GLU A 174 -38.70 -4.29 -14.45
C GLU A 174 -39.21 -3.92 -15.86
N ASN A 175 -39.58 -2.66 -16.11
CA ASN A 175 -40.15 -2.17 -17.37
C ASN A 175 -39.24 -1.15 -18.10
N LYS A 176 -37.93 -1.17 -17.85
CA LYS A 176 -36.94 -0.26 -18.46
C LYS A 176 -35.73 -1.01 -19.00
#